data_AF-A0A7J3VPT8-F1
#
_entry.id   AF-A0A7J3VPT8-F1
#
_cell.length_a   1.000
_cell.length_b   1.000
_cell.length_c   1.000
_cell.angle_alpha   90.00
_cell.angle_beta   90.00
_cell.angle_gamma   90.00
#
_symmetry.space_group_name_H-M   'P 1'
#
loop_
_entity.id
_entity.type
_entity.pdbx_description
1 polymer ?
#
loop_
_entity_poly.entity_id
_entity_poly.type
_entity_poly.pdbx_seq_one_letter_code
_entity_poly.pdbx_strand_id
1 'polypeptide(L)' 'IALLRSCSIANLVGKRIVAKALEMRLASPHSIRYIAGVPFLMLFKFMHTY' A
#
# COMPACT_ATOMS: atom_id res chain seq x y z
N ILE A 1 -9.21 -6.10 4.40
CA ILE A 1 -9.32 -4.63 4.16
C ILE A 1 -9.17 -3.82 5.44
N ALA A 2 -9.82 -4.21 6.56
CA ALA A 2 -9.69 -3.50 7.84
C ALA A 2 -8.22 -3.27 8.27
N LEU A 3 -7.38 -4.30 8.17
CA LEU A 3 -5.93 -4.22 8.46
C LEU A 3 -5.20 -3.11 7.67
N LEU A 4 -5.53 -2.95 6.39
CA LEU A 4 -4.93 -1.93 5.53
C LEU A 4 -5.32 -0.51 5.95
N ARG A 5 -6.41 -0.32 6.71
CA ARG A 5 -6.79 0.97 7.29
C ARG A 5 -6.12 1.19 8.64
N SER A 6 -6.07 0.18 9.51
CA SER A 6 -5.58 0.31 10.88
C SER A 6 -4.06 0.26 11.04
N CYS A 7 -3.32 -0.32 10.09
CA CYS A 7 -1.86 -0.46 10.22
C CYS A 7 -1.12 0.88 10.04
N SER A 8 -0.04 1.09 10.80
CA SER A 8 0.87 2.22 10.57
C SER A 8 1.82 1.97 9.40
N ILE A 9 2.22 0.71 9.19
CA ILE A 9 3.16 0.30 8.13
C ILE A 9 2.64 -0.99 7.48
N ALA A 10 2.71 -1.10 6.17
CA ALA A 10 2.40 -2.33 5.45
C ALA A 10 3.27 -2.52 4.19
N ASN A 11 3.76 -3.75 4.00
CA ASN A 11 4.40 -4.19 2.76
C ASN A 11 3.42 -5.06 1.98
N LEU A 12 3.03 -4.61 0.80
CA LEU A 12 2.05 -5.26 -0.04
C LEU A 12 2.74 -5.91 -1.23
N VAL A 13 2.44 -7.19 -1.47
CA VAL A 13 3.01 -7.96 -2.58
C VAL A 13 1.89 -8.60 -3.37
N GLY A 14 1.88 -8.38 -4.69
CA GLY A 14 0.95 -9.00 -5.62
C GLY A 14 -0.17 -8.07 -6.08
N LYS A 15 -0.68 -8.37 -7.28
CA LYS A 15 -1.58 -7.50 -8.06
C LYS A 15 -2.83 -7.09 -7.28
N ARG A 16 -3.50 -8.06 -6.65
CA ARG A 16 -4.80 -7.84 -5.99
C ARG A 16 -4.70 -6.87 -4.81
N ILE A 17 -3.68 -6.99 -3.97
CA ILE A 17 -3.56 -6.17 -2.76
C ILE A 17 -3.01 -4.77 -3.07
N VAL A 18 -2.10 -4.66 -4.04
CA VAL A 18 -1.59 -3.37 -4.53
C VAL A 18 -2.72 -2.58 -5.20
N ALA A 19 -3.51 -3.21 -6.08
CA ALA A 19 -4.66 -2.56 -6.71
C ALA A 19 -5.66 -2.04 -5.65
N LYS A 20 -5.95 -2.84 -4.62
CA LYS A 20 -6.85 -2.43 -3.53
C LYS A 20 -6.33 -1.19 -2.79
N ALA A 21 -5.02 -1.08 -2.56
CA ALA A 21 -4.44 0.09 -1.90
C ALA A 21 -4.57 1.37 -2.76
N LEU A 22 -4.45 1.25 -4.09
CA LEU A 22 -4.65 2.36 -5.03
C LEU A 22 -6.11 2.80 -5.09
N GLU A 23 -7.05 1.84 -5.17
CA GLU A 23 -8.50 2.11 -5.13
C GLU A 23 -8.89 2.89 -3.86
N MET A 24 -8.24 2.56 -2.74
CA MET A 24 -8.44 3.21 -1.45
C MET A 24 -7.68 4.55 -1.32
N ARG A 25 -6.97 4.99 -2.37
CA ARG A 25 -6.14 6.20 -2.39
C ARG A 25 -5.09 6.26 -1.28
N LEU A 26 -4.57 5.09 -0.89
CA LEU A 26 -3.52 4.98 0.13
C LEU A 26 -2.11 5.20 -0.44
N ALA A 27 -1.97 5.17 -1.77
CA ALA A 27 -0.72 5.37 -2.47
C ALA A 27 -0.94 5.92 -3.89
N SER A 28 0.12 6.49 -4.45
CA SER A 28 0.18 6.87 -5.86
C SER A 28 0.49 5.64 -6.74
N PRO A 29 -0.09 5.52 -7.95
CA PRO A 29 0.33 4.49 -8.89
C PRO A 29 1.84 4.52 -9.20
N HIS A 30 2.46 5.70 -9.11
CA HIS A 30 3.90 5.88 -9.35
C HIS A 30 4.80 5.31 -8.23
N SER A 31 4.25 4.97 -7.06
CA SER A 31 5.02 4.39 -5.96
C SER A 31 5.09 2.86 -6.01
N ILE A 32 4.48 2.22 -7.01
CA ILE A 32 4.54 0.77 -7.20
C ILE A 32 5.90 0.40 -7.77
N ARG A 33 6.57 -0.55 -7.13
CA ARG A 33 7.78 -1.18 -7.67
C ARG A 33 7.43 -2.55 -8.21
N TYR A 34 8.15 -3.00 -9.24
CA TYR A 34 8.03 -4.36 -9.76
C TYR A 34 9.31 -5.12 -9.45
N ILE A 35 9.17 -6.27 -8.80
CA ILE A 35 10.28 -7.17 -8.48
C ILE A 35 9.94 -8.51 -9.13
N ALA A 36 10.77 -8.96 -10.08
CA ALA A 36 10.50 -10.16 -10.87
C ALA A 36 9.09 -10.19 -11.51
N GLY A 37 8.61 -9.03 -11.99
CA GLY A 37 7.27 -8.88 -12.58
C GLY A 37 6.10 -8.87 -11.58
N VAL A 38 6.38 -8.97 -10.27
CA VAL A 38 5.37 -8.90 -9.21
C VAL A 38 5.32 -7.47 -8.64
N PRO A 39 4.13 -6.84 -8.56
CA PRO A 39 4.02 -5.50 -7.99
C PRO A 39 4.20 -5.55 -6.47
N PHE A 40 4.95 -4.58 -5.98
CA PHE A 40 5.31 -4.36 -4.58
C PHE A 40 4.99 -2.92 -4.22
N LEU A 41 4.36 -2.72 -3.06
CA LEU A 41 4.02 -1.39 -2.55
C LEU A 41 4.25 -1.34 -1.04
N MET A 42 5.03 -0.36 -0.60
CA MET A 42 5.26 -0.08 0.80
C MET A 42 4.40 1.13 1.21
N LEU A 43 3.65 0.99 2.29
CA LEU A 43 2.79 2.03 2.85
C LEU A 43 3.32 2.43 4.23
N PHE A 44 3.48 3.73 4.43
CA PHE A 44 3.72 4.34 5.74
C PHE A 44 2.64 5.37 6.00
N LYS A 45 1.90 5.21 7.10
CA LYS A 45 0.90 6.18 7.56
C LYS A 45 1.41 6.87 8.79
N PHE A 46 1.68 8.16 8.65
CA PHE A 46 2.02 9.01 9.79
C PHE A 46 0.72 9.53 10.39
N MET A 47 0.40 9.09 11.61
CA MET A 47 -0.69 9.68 12.39
C MET A 47 -0.13 10.92 13.08
N HIS A 48 -0.62 12.10 12.69
CA HIS A 48 -0.32 13.33 13.41
C HIS A 48 -1.26 13.40 14.62
N THR A 49 -0.72 13.15 15.81
CA THR A 49 -1.46 13.30 17.06
C THR A 49 -1.13 14.71 17.57
N TYR A 50 -2.06 15.65 17.41
CA TYR A 50 -2.04 16.93 18.12
C TYR A 50 -3.01 16.85 19.29
#